data_AF-A0A5K0WJF8-F1
#
_entry.id   AF-A0A5K0WJF8-F1
#
_cell.length_a   1.000
_cell.length_b   1.000
_cell.length_c   1.000
_cell.angle_alpha   90.00
_cell.angle_beta   90.00
_cell.angle_gamma   90.00
#
_symmetry.space_group_name_H-M   'P 1'
#
loop_
_entity.id
_entity.type
_entity.pdbx_description
1 polymer ?
#
loop_
_entity_poly.entity_id
_entity_poly.type
_entity_poly.pdbx_seq_one_letter_code
_entity_poly.pdbx_strand_id
1 'polypeptide(L)'
;STRTRCSFEVAAFDQGAHVTYLGPGNTHLGTKESIEDTAQVLSRLYDGIQYRGHNHKTIETLAQYSNVPVWNGLTEKFHPTQLIADLLTIQETFPKKKFSDIKCAYVGDSRNNIGNSLLEASAIVGLDLRLVSPK
;
A
#
# COMPACT_ATOMS: atom_id res chain seq x y z
N SER A 1 1.60 -8.57 9.29
CA SER A 1 2.66 -7.56 9.13
C SER A 1 2.65 -6.66 10.34
N THR A 2 3.74 -6.56 11.08
CA THR A 2 3.79 -5.75 12.31
C THR A 2 3.64 -4.26 12.00
N ARG A 3 4.51 -3.69 11.14
CA ARG A 3 4.50 -2.24 10.84
C ARG A 3 3.18 -1.76 10.26
N THR A 4 2.76 -2.30 9.12
CA THR A 4 1.54 -1.85 8.44
C THR A 4 0.31 -2.00 9.33
N ARG A 5 0.17 -3.13 10.04
CA ARG A 5 -0.97 -3.32 10.95
C ARG A 5 -0.97 -2.28 12.07
N CYS A 6 0.13 -2.16 12.79
CA CYS A 6 0.24 -1.19 13.89
C CYS A 6 0.01 0.24 13.38
N SER A 7 0.55 0.61 12.21
CA SER A 7 0.33 1.93 11.61
C SER A 7 -1.14 2.20 11.31
N PHE A 8 -1.87 1.26 10.70
CA PHE A 8 -3.30 1.46 10.41
C PHE A 8 -4.15 1.47 11.68
N GLU A 9 -3.87 0.58 12.64
CA GLU A 9 -4.61 0.55 13.91
C GLU A 9 -4.41 1.85 14.70
N VAL A 10 -3.16 2.25 14.93
CA VAL A 10 -2.85 3.49 15.69
C VAL A 10 -3.37 4.72 14.96
N ALA A 11 -3.15 4.85 13.64
CA ALA A 11 -3.65 6.01 12.89
C ALA A 11 -5.19 6.13 12.93
N ALA A 12 -5.91 5.00 12.87
CA ALA A 12 -7.36 5.00 13.01
C ALA A 12 -7.80 5.40 14.43
N PHE A 13 -7.18 4.83 15.46
CA PHE A 13 -7.51 5.13 16.86
C PHE A 13 -7.22 6.58 17.22
N ASP A 14 -6.10 7.14 16.77
CA ASP A 14 -5.76 8.56 16.99
C ASP A 14 -6.75 9.51 16.31
N GLN A 15 -7.44 9.05 15.25
CA GLN A 15 -8.53 9.78 14.59
C GLN A 15 -9.92 9.45 15.14
N GLY A 16 -10.01 8.66 16.21
CA GLY A 16 -11.28 8.27 16.84
C GLY A 16 -12.08 7.20 16.09
N ALA A 17 -11.49 6.56 15.08
CA ALA A 17 -12.12 5.46 14.36
C ALA A 17 -11.92 4.12 15.08
N HIS A 18 -12.75 3.14 14.75
CA HIS A 18 -12.59 1.76 15.20
C HIS A 18 -12.14 0.87 14.05
N VAL A 19 -11.44 -0.22 14.38
CA VAL A 19 -10.89 -1.15 13.39
C VAL A 19 -11.28 -2.59 13.70
N THR A 20 -11.52 -3.38 12.66
CA THR A 20 -11.66 -4.84 12.75
C THR A 20 -10.53 -5.49 11.97
N TYR A 21 -9.70 -6.29 12.64
CA TYR A 21 -8.63 -7.02 11.97
C TYR A 21 -9.11 -8.38 11.48
N LEU A 22 -9.17 -8.52 10.15
CA LEU A 22 -9.51 -9.77 9.47
C LEU A 22 -8.24 -10.46 8.96
N GLY A 23 -7.59 -11.21 9.85
CA GLY A 23 -6.31 -11.87 9.58
C GLY A 23 -6.37 -13.11 8.68
N PRO A 24 -5.21 -13.62 8.23
CA PRO A 24 -5.12 -14.88 7.49
C PRO A 24 -5.78 -16.03 8.26
N GLY A 25 -6.67 -16.78 7.60
CA GLY A 25 -7.43 -17.88 8.22
C GLY A 25 -8.76 -17.47 8.87
N ASN A 26 -8.98 -16.17 9.10
CA ASN A 26 -10.24 -15.65 9.65
C ASN A 26 -11.21 -15.15 8.57
N THR A 27 -10.86 -15.27 7.29
CA THR A 27 -11.67 -14.82 6.16
C THR A 27 -11.89 -15.93 5.14
N HIS A 28 -12.98 -15.80 4.38
CA HIS A 28 -13.34 -16.68 3.27
C HIS A 28 -13.00 -16.08 1.89
N LEU A 29 -12.32 -14.93 1.90
CA LEU A 29 -12.00 -14.12 0.73
C LEU A 29 -11.29 -14.98 -0.33
N GLY A 30 -11.95 -15.17 -1.48
CA GLY A 30 -11.40 -15.87 -2.64
C GLY A 30 -11.27 -17.39 -2.48
N THR A 31 -11.79 -17.98 -1.40
CA THR A 31 -11.77 -19.45 -1.18
C THR A 31 -13.16 -20.04 -1.05
N LYS A 32 -14.01 -19.47 -0.19
CA LYS A 32 -15.43 -19.88 -0.05
C LYS A 32 -16.40 -18.79 -0.48
N GLU A 33 -15.95 -17.55 -0.60
CA GLU A 33 -16.74 -16.41 -1.04
C GLU A 33 -15.98 -15.64 -2.12
N SER A 34 -16.71 -15.13 -3.11
CA SER A 34 -16.09 -14.33 -4.17
C SER A 34 -15.57 -13.01 -3.60
N ILE A 35 -14.53 -12.45 -4.21
CA ILE A 35 -13.99 -11.15 -3.80
C ILE A 35 -15.03 -10.03 -3.99
N GLU A 36 -15.88 -10.16 -5.02
CA GLU A 36 -16.98 -9.24 -5.31
C GLU A 36 -18.03 -9.26 -4.19
N ASP A 37 -18.51 -10.44 -3.78
CA ASP A 37 -19.52 -10.54 -2.71
C ASP A 37 -18.95 -9.99 -1.40
N THR A 38 -17.71 -10.36 -1.05
CA THR A 38 -17.05 -9.81 0.15
C THR A 38 -16.93 -8.28 0.06
N ALA A 39 -16.60 -7.70 -1.10
CA ALA A 39 -16.53 -6.25 -1.29
C ALA A 39 -17.88 -5.57 -1.02
N GLN A 40 -18.96 -6.11 -1.60
CA GLN A 40 -20.31 -5.57 -1.43
C GLN A 40 -20.81 -5.67 0.01
N VAL A 41 -20.47 -6.76 0.72
CA VAL A 41 -20.84 -6.93 2.13
C VAL A 41 -20.04 -5.99 3.02
N LEU A 42 -18.71 -5.99 2.93
CA LEU A 42 -17.86 -5.17 3.81
C LEU A 42 -18.13 -3.68 3.64
N SER A 43 -18.36 -3.21 2.42
CA SER A 43 -18.60 -1.80 2.14
C SER A 43 -19.96 -1.27 2.66
N ARG A 44 -20.87 -2.16 3.07
CA ARG A 44 -22.10 -1.80 3.81
C ARG A 44 -21.91 -1.78 5.34
N LEU A 45 -20.81 -2.32 5.83
CA LEU A 45 -20.52 -2.47 7.27
C LEU A 45 -19.44 -1.51 7.75
N TYR A 46 -18.49 -1.15 6.87
CA TYR A 46 -17.31 -0.36 7.18
C TYR A 46 -17.22 0.87 6.28
N ASP A 47 -16.69 1.97 6.81
CA ASP A 47 -16.48 3.23 6.08
C ASP A 47 -15.22 3.22 5.19
N GLY A 48 -14.39 2.18 5.27
CA GLY A 48 -13.19 2.03 4.47
C GLY A 48 -12.54 0.67 4.66
N ILE A 49 -11.81 0.21 3.64
CA ILE A 49 -11.22 -1.13 3.60
C ILE A 49 -9.72 -1.03 3.32
N GLN A 50 -8.90 -1.56 4.20
CA GLN A 50 -7.48 -1.75 3.95
C GLN A 50 -7.23 -3.18 3.49
N TYR A 51 -6.65 -3.38 2.31
CA TYR A 51 -6.28 -4.71 1.82
C TYR A 51 -4.77 -4.89 1.80
N ARG A 52 -4.32 -6.02 2.34
CA ARG A 52 -2.95 -6.50 2.19
C ARG A 52 -2.98 -7.98 1.81
N GLY A 53 -2.36 -8.31 0.69
CA GLY A 53 -2.29 -9.67 0.19
C GLY A 53 -1.28 -9.83 -0.92
N HIS A 54 -1.45 -10.87 -1.72
CA HIS A 54 -0.54 -11.16 -2.82
C HIS A 54 -1.06 -10.53 -4.10
N ASN A 55 -2.09 -11.11 -4.73
CA ASN A 55 -2.56 -10.73 -6.07
C ASN A 55 -3.12 -9.29 -6.13
N HIS A 56 -2.54 -8.44 -6.97
CA HIS A 56 -3.00 -7.06 -7.18
C HIS A 56 -4.42 -7.00 -7.75
N LYS A 57 -4.84 -8.02 -8.52
CA LYS A 57 -6.20 -8.05 -9.06
C LYS A 57 -7.26 -8.12 -7.96
N THR A 58 -6.94 -8.73 -6.82
CA THR A 58 -7.85 -8.80 -5.68
C THR A 58 -8.20 -7.41 -5.16
N ILE A 59 -7.22 -6.51 -5.03
CA ILE A 59 -7.52 -5.15 -4.56
C ILE A 59 -8.23 -4.31 -5.62
N GLU A 60 -7.91 -4.48 -6.91
CA GLU A 60 -8.68 -3.84 -7.99
C GLU A 60 -10.16 -4.26 -7.95
N THR A 61 -10.43 -5.56 -7.78
CA THR A 61 -11.80 -6.07 -7.64
C THR A 61 -12.47 -5.54 -6.38
N LEU A 62 -11.78 -5.54 -5.23
CA LEU A 62 -12.33 -4.95 -4.00
C LEU A 62 -12.70 -3.49 -4.21
N ALA A 63 -11.82 -2.70 -4.84
CA ALA A 63 -12.08 -1.29 -5.11
C ALA A 63 -13.22 -1.06 -6.12
N GLN A 64 -13.32 -1.92 -7.13
CA GLN A 64 -14.38 -1.84 -8.15
C GLN A 64 -15.77 -2.10 -7.57
N TYR A 65 -15.90 -3.04 -6.63
CA TYR A 65 -17.19 -3.50 -6.11
C TYR A 65 -17.53 -3.00 -4.70
N SER A 66 -16.62 -2.26 -4.06
CA SER A 66 -16.90 -1.56 -2.81
C SER A 66 -17.45 -0.15 -3.10
N ASN A 67 -18.44 0.30 -2.32
CA ASN A 67 -18.90 1.69 -2.35
C ASN A 67 -18.17 2.61 -1.34
N VAL A 68 -17.09 2.12 -0.72
CA VAL A 68 -16.24 2.85 0.24
C VAL A 68 -14.77 2.84 -0.21
N PRO A 69 -13.92 3.76 0.28
CA PRO A 69 -12.51 3.79 -0.08
C PRO A 69 -11.77 2.47 0.23
N VAL A 70 -10.92 2.04 -0.71
CA VAL A 70 -10.08 0.84 -0.57
C VAL A 70 -8.60 1.23 -0.66
N TRP A 71 -7.82 0.90 0.37
CA TRP A 71 -6.40 1.25 0.48
C TRP A 71 -5.47 0.04 0.33
N ASN A 72 -4.46 0.17 -0.54
CA ASN A 72 -3.44 -0.86 -0.74
C ASN A 72 -2.36 -0.81 0.35
N GLY A 73 -2.39 -1.76 1.28
CA GLY A 73 -1.34 -1.89 2.28
C GLY A 73 -0.12 -2.68 1.84
N LEU A 74 -0.25 -3.54 0.82
CA LEU A 74 0.81 -4.23 0.07
C LEU A 74 0.17 -5.27 -0.86
N THR A 75 0.71 -5.36 -2.08
CA THR A 75 0.48 -6.42 -3.08
C THR A 75 1.83 -6.94 -3.60
N GLU A 76 1.82 -7.98 -4.41
CA GLU A 76 3.00 -8.44 -5.16
C GLU A 76 3.52 -7.40 -6.15
N LYS A 77 2.63 -6.56 -6.70
CA LYS A 77 2.99 -5.50 -7.65
C LYS A 77 3.44 -4.19 -7.00
N PHE A 78 2.78 -3.74 -5.93
CA PHE A 78 3.01 -2.41 -5.36
C PHE A 78 2.88 -2.38 -3.83
N HIS A 79 3.56 -1.40 -3.21
CA HIS A 79 3.52 -1.08 -1.79
C HIS A 79 3.45 0.45 -1.58
N PRO A 80 2.35 1.11 -1.97
CA PRO A 80 2.28 2.58 -2.01
C PRO A 80 2.38 3.24 -0.63
N THR A 81 1.87 2.60 0.42
CA THR A 81 1.97 3.11 1.80
C THR A 81 3.41 3.23 2.31
N GLN A 82 4.29 2.31 1.91
CA GLN A 82 5.72 2.39 2.24
C GLN A 82 6.35 3.59 1.53
N LEU A 83 6.00 3.81 0.26
CA LEU A 83 6.55 4.90 -0.54
C LEU A 83 6.19 6.27 0.01
N ILE A 84 4.97 6.46 0.50
CA ILE A 84 4.59 7.74 1.15
C ILE A 84 5.47 7.99 2.39
N ALA A 85 5.71 6.95 3.20
CA ALA A 85 6.58 7.07 4.37
C ALA A 85 8.05 7.36 3.98
N ASP A 86 8.55 6.71 2.93
CA ASP A 86 9.91 6.93 2.42
C ASP A 86 10.08 8.36 1.88
N LEU A 87 9.10 8.86 1.11
CA LEU A 87 9.10 10.22 0.57
C LEU A 87 9.06 11.28 1.68
N LEU A 88 8.22 11.09 2.70
CA LEU A 88 8.19 11.96 3.87
C LEU A 88 9.55 11.98 4.57
N THR A 89 10.15 10.80 4.79
CA THR A 89 11.47 10.68 5.42
C THR A 89 12.56 11.40 4.59
N ILE A 90 12.54 11.28 3.27
CA ILE A 90 13.45 11.99 2.37
C ILE A 90 13.26 13.51 2.50
N GLN A 91 12.02 13.99 2.54
CA GLN A 91 11.71 15.41 2.69
C GLN A 91 12.19 15.96 4.04
N GLU A 92 11.99 15.23 5.13
CA GLU A 92 12.48 15.60 6.47
C GLU A 92 14.01 15.60 6.55
N THR A 93 14.65 14.67 5.85
CA THR A 93 16.12 14.57 5.78
C THR A 93 16.74 15.70 4.94
N PHE A 94 16.04 16.12 3.87
CA PHE A 94 16.50 17.15 2.94
C PHE A 94 15.48 18.30 2.77
N PRO A 95 15.18 19.07 3.84
CA PRO A 95 14.03 19.99 3.87
C PRO A 95 14.11 21.17 2.89
N LYS A 96 15.30 21.44 2.33
CA LYS A 96 15.54 22.52 1.37
C LYS A 96 15.67 22.04 -0.08
N LYS A 97 15.63 20.72 -0.33
CA LYS A 97 15.76 20.15 -1.67
C LYS A 97 14.41 19.75 -2.20
N LYS A 98 14.20 19.98 -3.50
CA LYS A 98 13.10 19.35 -4.22
C LYS A 98 13.44 17.88 -4.46
N PHE A 99 12.44 17.02 -4.58
CA PHE A 99 12.66 15.61 -4.93
C PHE A 99 13.47 15.43 -6.22
N SER A 100 13.29 16.34 -7.21
CA SER A 100 14.07 16.37 -8.45
C SER A 100 15.58 16.56 -8.27
N ASP A 101 16.00 17.12 -7.15
CA ASP A 101 17.41 17.39 -6.85
C ASP A 101 18.04 16.27 -5.98
N ILE A 102 17.27 15.22 -5.70
CA ILE A 102 17.65 14.10 -4.84
C ILE A 102 17.88 12.86 -5.70
N LYS A 103 19.07 12.28 -5.52
CA LYS A 103 19.47 11.01 -6.13
C LYS A 103 19.11 9.89 -5.16
N CYS A 104 18.30 8.95 -5.59
CA CYS A 104 17.87 7.80 -4.79
C CYS A 104 18.35 6.51 -5.46
N ALA A 105 19.08 5.67 -4.75
CA ALA A 105 19.51 4.37 -5.24
C ALA A 105 18.77 3.26 -4.51
N TYR A 106 18.13 2.36 -5.25
CA TYR A 106 17.60 1.10 -4.73
C TYR A 106 18.50 -0.04 -5.19
N VAL A 107 19.17 -0.67 -4.24
CA VAL A 107 20.18 -1.69 -4.48
C VAL A 107 19.63 -3.05 -4.07
N GLY A 108 19.66 -4.03 -4.98
CA GLY A 108 19.19 -5.39 -4.72
C GLY A 108 18.25 -5.90 -5.81
N ASP A 109 17.24 -6.66 -5.42
CA ASP A 109 16.20 -7.12 -6.34
C ASP A 109 15.25 -5.97 -6.69
N SER A 110 15.36 -5.44 -7.91
CA SER A 110 14.49 -4.37 -8.41
C SER A 110 13.19 -4.88 -9.03
N ARG A 111 12.98 -6.19 -9.14
CA ARG A 111 11.79 -6.80 -9.76
C ARG A 111 10.79 -7.26 -8.69
N ASN A 112 10.47 -6.36 -7.79
CA ASN A 112 9.49 -6.58 -6.73
C ASN A 112 8.59 -5.35 -6.54
N ASN A 113 7.68 -5.43 -5.57
CA ASN A 113 6.74 -4.37 -5.29
C ASN A 113 7.39 -3.03 -4.92
N ILE A 114 8.53 -3.03 -4.23
CA ILE A 114 9.27 -1.82 -3.88
C ILE A 114 9.90 -1.19 -5.12
N GLY A 115 10.56 -1.98 -5.97
CA GLY A 115 11.13 -1.50 -7.23
C GLY A 115 10.07 -0.83 -8.12
N ASN A 116 8.92 -1.48 -8.30
CA ASN A 116 7.79 -0.93 -9.04
C ASN A 116 7.24 0.36 -8.41
N SER A 117 7.08 0.39 -7.09
CA SER A 117 6.52 1.55 -6.39
C SER A 117 7.49 2.74 -6.40
N LEU A 118 8.81 2.49 -6.35
CA LEU A 118 9.83 3.52 -6.53
C LEU A 118 9.81 4.11 -7.93
N LEU A 119 9.59 3.29 -8.97
CA LEU A 119 9.39 3.79 -10.33
C LEU A 119 8.18 4.74 -10.41
N GLU A 120 7.04 4.38 -9.81
CA GLU A 120 5.87 5.27 -9.74
C GLU A 120 6.18 6.56 -8.99
N ALA A 121 6.82 6.47 -7.83
CA ALA A 121 7.20 7.64 -7.05
C ALA A 121 8.15 8.56 -7.84
N SER A 122 9.16 8.01 -8.49
CA SER A 122 10.06 8.78 -9.36
C SER A 122 9.32 9.47 -10.49
N ALA A 123 8.34 8.82 -11.12
CA ALA A 123 7.51 9.42 -12.15
C ALA A 123 6.63 10.57 -11.63
N ILE A 124 6.13 10.48 -10.39
CA ILE A 124 5.25 11.50 -9.78
C ILE A 124 6.04 12.69 -9.23
N VAL A 125 7.12 12.45 -8.48
CA VAL A 125 7.85 13.50 -7.74
C VAL A 125 9.17 13.92 -8.39
N GLY A 126 9.64 13.19 -9.40
CA GLY A 126 10.83 13.52 -10.19
C GLY A 126 12.17 13.08 -9.60
N LEU A 127 12.21 12.15 -8.64
CA LEU A 127 13.47 11.62 -8.08
C LEU A 127 14.41 11.09 -9.18
N ASP A 128 15.72 11.41 -9.12
CA ASP A 128 16.77 10.72 -9.89
C ASP A 128 16.95 9.33 -9.29
N LEU A 129 16.05 8.41 -9.67
CA LEU A 129 16.00 7.04 -9.21
C LEU A 129 16.98 6.16 -9.98
N ARG A 130 17.75 5.37 -9.24
CA ARG A 130 18.70 4.41 -9.78
C ARG A 130 18.41 3.03 -9.21
N LEU A 131 17.89 2.15 -10.08
CA LEU A 131 17.73 0.75 -9.77
C LEU A 131 19.06 0.03 -10.05
N VAL A 132 19.73 -0.39 -8.99
CA VAL A 132 21.04 -1.06 -9.04
C VAL A 132 20.82 -2.54 -8.75
N SER A 133 20.62 -3.32 -9.82
CA SER A 133 20.26 -4.73 -9.78
C SER A 133 20.98 -5.55 -10.86
N PRO A 134 21.15 -6.87 -10.68
CA PRO A 134 21.48 -7.77 -11.78
C PRO A 134 20.42 -7.68 -12.90
N LYS A 135 20.86 -7.83 -14.15
CA LYS A 135 19.96 -7.85 -15.33
C LYS A 135 19.02 -9.06 -15.31
#